data_AF-A0A4P6U6W6-F1
#
_entry.id   AF-A0A4P6U6W6-F1
#
_cell.length_a   1.000
_cell.length_b   1.000
_cell.length_c   1.000
_cell.angle_alpha   90.00
_cell.angle_beta   90.00
_cell.angle_gamma   90.00
#
_symmetry.space_group_name_H-M   'P 1'
#
loop_
_entity.id
_entity.type
_entity.pdbx_description
1 polymer ?
#
loop_
_entity_poly.entity_id
_entity_poly.type
_entity_poly.pdbx_seq_one_letter_code
_entity_poly.pdbx_strand_id
1 'polypeptide(L)'
;MNIPLLERLSVRKTFALVAVAVALTAVACGDSDSDAIPAPRSTTPSKTTVDVTAPVRAAVTTPAATPTARDLPSGRNMPAGYITRDTWSGEWPFTVDEGTLMCASPSRVTFTANRTMYALNGAAKQAGGLDDINEIWASSGSGLKANLGPVINAGLKLC
;
A
#
# COMPACT_ATOMS: atom_id res chain seq x y z
N MET A 1 -53.20 -24.57 -9.74
CA MET A 1 -53.05 -23.11 -9.58
C MET A 1 -51.68 -22.71 -10.08
N ASN A 2 -51.68 -21.80 -11.04
CA ASN A 2 -50.60 -21.53 -11.99
C ASN A 2 -49.42 -20.76 -11.39
N ILE A 3 -48.23 -21.09 -11.89
CA ILE A 3 -46.98 -20.33 -11.77
C ILE A 3 -47.02 -19.19 -12.80
N PRO A 4 -46.82 -17.91 -12.44
CA PRO A 4 -46.46 -16.90 -13.41
C PRO A 4 -44.93 -16.86 -13.60
N LEU A 5 -44.53 -17.44 -14.73
CA LEU A 5 -43.28 -17.21 -15.44
C LEU A 5 -43.48 -15.95 -16.30
N LEU A 6 -42.39 -15.21 -16.60
CA LEU A 6 -42.31 -13.98 -17.41
C LEU A 6 -42.64 -12.69 -16.60
N GLU A 7 -41.81 -11.64 -16.55
CA GLU A 7 -40.92 -11.12 -17.58
C GLU A 7 -39.57 -10.64 -17.01
N ARG A 8 -38.49 -11.16 -17.60
CA ARG A 8 -37.17 -10.51 -17.58
C ARG A 8 -37.18 -9.41 -18.62
N LEU A 9 -37.53 -8.18 -18.23
CA LEU A 9 -37.34 -7.00 -19.06
C LEU A 9 -35.84 -6.73 -19.21
N SER A 10 -35.33 -7.26 -20.32
CA SER A 10 -34.02 -7.01 -20.91
C SER A 10 -33.91 -5.52 -21.24
N VAL A 11 -33.27 -4.73 -20.36
CA VAL A 11 -32.81 -3.38 -20.70
C VAL A 11 -31.62 -3.54 -21.64
N ARG A 12 -31.91 -3.64 -22.94
CA ARG A 12 -30.92 -3.51 -24.02
C ARG A 12 -30.48 -2.04 -24.04
N LYS A 13 -29.44 -1.72 -23.27
CA LYS A 13 -28.80 -0.41 -23.32
C LYS A 13 -27.99 -0.34 -24.62
N THR A 14 -28.52 0.40 -25.57
CA THR A 14 -27.94 0.69 -26.89
C THR A 14 -26.57 1.36 -26.70
N PHE A 15 -25.48 0.64 -26.98
CA PHE A 15 -24.13 1.19 -27.01
C PHE A 15 -23.97 1.97 -28.32
N ALA A 16 -24.01 3.31 -28.23
CA ALA A 16 -23.60 4.17 -29.34
C ALA A 16 -22.07 4.13 -29.46
N LEU A 17 -21.58 3.47 -30.50
CA LEU A 17 -20.19 3.53 -30.94
C LEU A 17 -19.89 4.95 -31.44
N VAL A 18 -19.19 5.74 -30.63
CA VAL A 18 -18.54 6.97 -31.10
C VAL A 18 -17.07 6.60 -31.36
N ALA A 19 -16.78 6.30 -32.63
CA ALA A 19 -15.41 6.17 -33.11
C ALA A 19 -14.80 7.58 -33.18
N VAL A 20 -13.93 7.93 -32.23
CA VAL A 20 -13.10 9.14 -32.33
C VAL A 20 -11.74 8.73 -32.85
N ALA A 21 -11.40 9.28 -34.02
CA ALA A 21 -10.16 9.04 -34.74
C ALA A 21 -8.93 9.50 -33.95
N VAL A 22 -7.92 8.64 -33.92
CA VAL A 22 -6.58 8.90 -33.37
C VAL A 22 -5.81 9.78 -34.34
N ALA A 23 -5.46 10.99 -33.94
CA ALA A 23 -4.47 11.82 -34.63
C ALA A 23 -3.09 11.53 -34.04
N LEU A 24 -2.24 10.79 -34.78
CA LEU A 24 -0.82 10.66 -34.49
C LEU A 24 -0.10 11.97 -34.88
N THR A 25 0.41 12.71 -33.90
CA THR A 25 1.45 13.71 -34.14
C THR A 25 2.79 13.12 -33.70
N ALA A 26 3.62 12.78 -34.68
CA ALA A 26 5.01 12.42 -34.47
C ALA A 26 5.79 13.65 -33.97
N VAL A 27 6.31 13.57 -32.75
CA VAL A 27 7.36 14.48 -32.27
C VAL A 27 8.69 13.83 -32.56
N ALA A 28 9.47 14.51 -33.39
CA ALA A 28 10.81 14.13 -33.82
C ALA A 28 11.82 14.22 -32.67
N CYS A 29 12.84 13.36 -32.77
CA CYS A 29 13.92 13.15 -31.83
C CYS A 29 14.68 14.43 -31.45
N GLY A 30 14.91 14.62 -30.16
CA GLY A 30 15.97 15.47 -29.64
C GLY A 30 16.89 14.60 -28.79
N ASP A 31 17.97 14.12 -29.38
CA ASP A 31 19.14 13.62 -28.67
C ASP A 31 19.81 14.82 -27.99
N SER A 32 19.94 14.78 -26.68
CA SER A 32 20.74 15.73 -25.92
C SER A 32 21.66 14.95 -25.01
N ASP A 33 22.95 15.14 -25.29
CA ASP A 33 24.11 14.54 -24.66
C ASP A 33 24.02 14.53 -23.13
N SER A 34 24.24 13.35 -22.53
CA SER A 34 24.46 13.21 -21.10
C SER A 34 25.93 13.49 -20.80
N ASP A 35 26.21 14.75 -20.47
CA ASP A 35 27.45 15.17 -19.81
C ASP A 35 27.69 14.34 -18.55
N ALA A 36 28.91 13.85 -18.44
CA ALA A 36 29.40 13.03 -17.35
C ALA A 36 29.31 13.76 -16.00
N ILE A 37 28.58 13.17 -15.05
CA ILE A 37 28.68 13.56 -13.64
C ILE A 37 29.96 12.92 -13.07
N PRO A 38 30.94 13.70 -12.59
CA PRO A 38 32.06 13.12 -11.85
C PRO A 38 31.55 12.56 -10.51
N ALA A 39 31.89 11.31 -10.24
CA ALA A 39 31.60 10.61 -9.00
C ALA A 39 32.03 11.43 -7.77
N PRO A 40 31.21 11.50 -6.70
CA PRO A 40 31.70 11.99 -5.42
C PRO A 40 32.76 11.02 -4.89
N ARG A 41 33.93 11.57 -4.57
CA ARG A 41 35.06 10.85 -3.95
C ARG A 41 34.60 10.18 -2.66
N SER A 42 34.69 8.86 -2.63
CA SER A 42 34.70 8.07 -1.40
C SER A 42 35.94 8.43 -0.58
N THR A 43 35.77 9.27 0.43
CA THR A 43 36.73 9.42 1.53
C THR A 43 36.18 8.74 2.77
N THR A 44 36.82 7.64 3.14
CA THR A 44 36.69 6.91 4.42
C THR A 44 38.12 6.81 4.97
N PRO A 45 38.37 6.68 6.28
CA PRO A 45 37.75 7.28 7.47
C PRO A 45 38.78 8.09 8.31
N SER A 46 38.37 9.12 9.04
CA SER A 46 39.19 9.64 10.15
C SER A 46 38.91 8.85 11.42
N LYS A 47 39.92 8.06 11.81
CA LYS A 47 40.08 7.42 13.10
C LYS A 47 40.22 8.48 14.19
N THR A 48 39.15 8.75 14.94
CA THR A 48 39.24 9.48 16.20
C THR A 48 39.21 8.47 17.34
N THR A 49 40.39 8.19 17.89
CA THR A 49 40.57 7.47 19.14
C THR A 49 40.08 8.36 20.28
N VAL A 50 38.99 7.97 20.94
CA VAL A 50 38.58 8.57 22.22
C VAL A 50 39.00 7.59 23.31
N ASP A 51 40.02 7.98 24.07
CA ASP A 51 40.41 7.31 25.31
C ASP A 51 39.34 7.63 26.37
N VAL A 52 38.64 6.60 26.84
CA VAL A 52 37.73 6.71 27.98
C VAL A 52 38.16 5.69 29.02
N THR A 53 39.12 6.10 29.84
CA THR A 53 39.41 5.46 31.13
C THR A 53 38.30 5.87 32.12
N ALA A 54 37.27 5.03 32.26
CA ALA A 54 36.27 5.13 33.31
C ALA A 54 36.13 3.78 34.03
N PRO A 55 36.10 3.73 35.37
CA PRO A 55 35.95 2.48 36.10
C PRO A 55 34.51 1.97 35.95
N VAL A 56 34.35 0.89 35.18
CA VAL A 56 33.08 0.18 35.02
C VAL A 56 32.76 -0.52 36.35
N ARG A 57 31.86 0.10 37.11
CA ARG A 57 31.15 -0.54 38.22
C ARG A 57 30.35 -1.70 37.61
N ALA A 58 30.65 -2.93 38.04
CA ALA A 58 29.98 -4.13 37.57
C ALA A 58 28.46 -4.03 37.83
N ALA A 59 27.72 -3.66 36.79
CA ALA A 59 26.28 -3.79 36.76
C ALA A 59 25.98 -5.28 36.70
N VAL A 60 25.19 -5.75 37.67
CA VAL A 60 24.66 -7.11 37.75
C VAL A 60 24.02 -7.44 36.40
N THR A 61 24.67 -8.34 35.67
CA THR A 61 24.17 -8.90 34.42
C THR A 61 22.93 -9.73 34.73
N THR A 62 21.76 -9.12 34.59
CA THR A 62 20.54 -9.89 34.38
C THR A 62 20.64 -10.38 32.94
N PRO A 63 20.62 -11.70 32.65
CA PRO A 63 20.52 -12.14 31.27
C PRO A 63 19.21 -11.59 30.70
N ALA A 64 19.33 -10.69 29.73
CA ALA A 64 18.22 -10.29 28.88
C ALA A 64 17.71 -11.57 28.23
N ALA A 65 16.54 -12.05 28.68
CA ALA A 65 15.80 -13.04 27.95
C ALA A 65 15.56 -12.45 26.56
N THR A 66 16.20 -13.01 25.55
CA THR A 66 15.83 -12.79 24.15
C THR A 66 14.32 -12.96 24.07
N PRO A 67 13.53 -11.93 23.67
CA PRO A 67 12.13 -12.18 23.35
C PRO A 67 12.17 -13.21 22.24
N THR A 68 11.80 -14.44 22.61
CA THR A 68 11.73 -15.54 21.68
C THR A 68 10.69 -15.09 20.66
N ALA A 69 11.01 -15.13 19.38
CA ALA A 69 10.12 -14.80 18.27
C ALA A 69 8.81 -15.65 18.22
N ARG A 70 8.49 -16.38 19.30
CA ARG A 70 7.32 -17.24 19.52
C ARG A 70 6.15 -16.52 20.21
N ASP A 71 6.33 -15.32 20.75
CA ASP A 71 5.23 -14.58 21.41
C ASP A 71 4.47 -13.62 20.48
N LEU A 72 4.84 -13.55 19.19
CA LEU A 72 3.96 -12.93 18.19
C LEU A 72 2.82 -13.90 17.89
N PRO A 73 1.55 -13.53 18.09
CA PRO A 73 0.42 -14.36 17.70
C PRO A 73 0.43 -14.46 16.18
N SER A 74 1.16 -15.45 15.65
CA SER A 74 1.11 -15.83 14.25
C SER A 74 -0.18 -16.64 14.11
N GLY A 75 -1.27 -15.89 13.98
CA GLY A 75 -2.62 -16.38 13.85
C GLY A 75 -2.74 -17.30 12.65
N ARG A 76 -2.80 -18.61 12.91
CA ARG A 76 -3.03 -19.64 11.88
C ARG A 76 -4.38 -19.51 11.13
N ASN A 77 -5.18 -18.51 11.48
CA ASN A 77 -6.50 -18.21 10.89
C ASN A 77 -6.66 -16.74 10.44
N MET A 78 -5.57 -16.02 10.20
CA MET A 78 -5.65 -14.66 9.65
C MET A 78 -5.75 -14.69 8.11
N PRO A 79 -6.61 -13.86 7.49
CA PRO A 79 -6.62 -13.69 6.04
C PRO A 79 -5.25 -13.26 5.52
N ALA A 80 -4.87 -13.72 4.33
CA ALA A 80 -3.56 -13.41 3.73
C ALA A 80 -3.30 -11.89 3.56
N GLY A 81 -4.36 -11.09 3.42
CA GLY A 81 -4.28 -9.63 3.32
C GLY A 81 -4.47 -8.87 4.64
N TYR A 82 -4.54 -9.55 5.78
CA TYR A 82 -4.70 -8.87 7.07
C TYR A 82 -3.41 -8.11 7.44
N ILE A 83 -3.54 -6.82 7.70
CA ILE A 83 -2.44 -5.90 8.04
C ILE A 83 -2.83 -5.04 9.24
N THR A 84 -1.84 -4.70 10.06
CA THR A 84 -2.02 -3.84 11.24
C THR A 84 -0.99 -2.73 11.25
N ARG A 85 -1.30 -1.60 11.90
CA ARG A 85 -0.37 -0.50 12.11
C ARG A 85 0.95 -0.97 12.75
N ASP A 86 0.87 -1.85 13.73
CA ASP A 86 2.02 -2.30 14.51
C ASP A 86 2.99 -3.17 13.71
N THR A 87 2.48 -3.91 12.72
CA THR A 87 3.28 -4.81 11.88
C THR A 87 3.65 -4.19 10.54
N TRP A 88 3.06 -3.05 10.19
CA TRP A 88 3.30 -2.37 8.93
C TRP A 88 4.67 -1.69 8.92
N SER A 89 5.40 -1.84 7.83
CA SER A 89 6.67 -1.15 7.63
C SER A 89 6.46 0.18 6.91
N GLY A 90 6.83 1.28 7.59
CA GLY A 90 6.72 2.63 7.06
C GLY A 90 5.52 3.41 7.62
N GLU A 91 5.13 4.47 6.92
CA GLU A 91 3.99 5.30 7.33
C GLU A 91 2.68 4.51 7.18
N TRP A 92 1.91 4.43 8.26
CA TRP A 92 0.58 3.83 8.25
C TRP A 92 -0.46 4.83 7.71
N PRO A 93 -1.17 4.52 6.61
CA PRO A 93 -1.96 5.53 5.91
C PRO A 93 -3.41 5.62 6.39
N PHE A 94 -3.81 4.89 7.43
CA PHE A 94 -5.20 4.84 7.89
C PHE A 94 -5.39 5.34 9.33
N THR A 95 -6.56 5.89 9.61
CA THR A 95 -6.95 6.30 10.98
C THR A 95 -7.31 5.10 11.86
N VAL A 96 -7.75 4.00 11.26
CA VAL A 96 -7.99 2.72 11.93
C VAL A 96 -6.68 1.96 12.17
N ASP A 97 -6.67 1.03 13.13
CA ASP A 97 -5.46 0.33 13.56
C ASP A 97 -5.14 -0.91 12.70
N GLU A 98 -6.14 -1.44 12.00
CA GLU A 98 -6.02 -2.69 11.25
C GLU A 98 -7.08 -2.81 10.15
N GLY A 99 -6.88 -3.77 9.26
CA GLY A 99 -7.89 -4.20 8.30
C GLY A 99 -7.37 -5.26 7.34
N THR A 100 -8.19 -5.61 6.37
CA THR A 100 -7.88 -6.67 5.40
C THR A 100 -7.82 -6.12 3.99
N LEU A 101 -6.66 -6.25 3.34
CA LEU A 101 -6.48 -6.05 1.92
C LEU A 101 -7.09 -7.21 1.13
N MET A 102 -7.74 -6.89 0.02
CA MET A 102 -8.24 -7.89 -0.92
C MET A 102 -7.97 -7.42 -2.35
N CYS A 103 -7.65 -8.37 -3.24
CA CYS A 103 -7.64 -8.14 -4.68
C CYS A 103 -8.79 -8.90 -5.35
N ALA A 104 -9.59 -8.19 -6.14
CA ALA A 104 -10.58 -8.79 -7.04
C ALA A 104 -10.18 -8.59 -8.51
N SER A 105 -10.51 -9.54 -9.38
CA SER A 105 -10.15 -9.47 -10.80
C SER A 105 -10.74 -8.23 -11.50
N PRO A 106 -10.00 -7.57 -12.42
CA PRO A 106 -8.64 -7.93 -12.85
C PRO A 106 -7.52 -7.41 -11.94
N SER A 107 -7.69 -6.31 -11.20
CA SER A 107 -6.67 -5.74 -10.29
C SER A 107 -7.30 -4.69 -9.35
N ARG A 108 -8.44 -5.01 -8.75
CA ARG A 108 -9.20 -4.08 -7.88
C ARG A 108 -8.74 -4.29 -6.46
N VAL A 109 -7.98 -3.33 -5.95
CA VAL A 109 -7.49 -3.38 -4.57
C VAL A 109 -8.49 -2.68 -3.66
N THR A 110 -8.93 -3.40 -2.64
CA THR A 110 -9.84 -2.90 -1.61
C THR A 110 -9.23 -3.10 -0.22
N PHE A 111 -9.71 -2.31 0.73
CA PHE A 111 -9.37 -2.44 2.14
C PHE A 111 -10.66 -2.53 2.95
N THR A 112 -10.78 -3.55 3.78
CA THR A 112 -11.94 -3.73 4.66
C THR A 112 -11.55 -3.43 6.10
N ALA A 113 -12.23 -2.48 6.72
CA ALA A 113 -12.08 -2.12 8.13
C ALA A 113 -13.43 -1.72 8.71
N ASN A 114 -13.68 -2.05 9.98
CA ASN A 114 -14.94 -1.72 10.67
C ASN A 114 -16.21 -2.16 9.91
N ARG A 115 -16.17 -3.31 9.22
CA ARG A 115 -17.24 -3.86 8.34
C ARG A 115 -17.53 -3.04 7.08
N THR A 116 -16.70 -2.06 6.76
CA THR A 116 -16.80 -1.24 5.55
C THR A 116 -15.69 -1.60 4.58
N MET A 117 -16.02 -1.67 3.29
CA MET A 117 -15.07 -1.99 2.22
C MET A 117 -14.80 -0.76 1.35
N TYR A 118 -13.55 -0.33 1.33
CA TYR A 118 -13.11 0.90 0.68
C TYR A 118 -12.32 0.61 -0.61
N ALA A 119 -12.52 1.44 -1.63
CA ALA A 119 -11.75 1.36 -2.87
C ALA A 119 -10.38 2.04 -2.73
N LEU A 120 -9.28 1.26 -2.84
CA LEU A 120 -7.93 1.82 -2.72
C LEU A 120 -7.36 2.34 -4.04
N ASN A 121 -7.71 1.73 -5.18
CA ASN A 121 -7.17 2.11 -6.49
C ASN A 121 -8.25 2.49 -7.50
N GLY A 122 -7.84 3.06 -8.64
CA GLY A 122 -8.75 3.51 -9.68
C GLY A 122 -9.65 2.40 -10.23
N ALA A 123 -9.11 1.19 -10.38
CA ALA A 123 -9.88 0.04 -10.87
C ALA A 123 -10.99 -0.40 -9.90
N ALA A 124 -10.73 -0.33 -8.58
CA ALA A 124 -11.75 -0.57 -7.56
C ALA A 124 -12.80 0.54 -7.56
N LYS A 125 -12.38 1.81 -7.65
CA LYS A 125 -13.31 2.96 -7.71
C LYS A 125 -14.25 2.87 -8.90
N GLN A 126 -13.72 2.52 -10.08
CA GLN A 126 -14.51 2.38 -11.31
C GLN A 126 -15.52 1.24 -11.28
N ALA A 127 -15.28 0.19 -10.48
CA ALA A 127 -16.24 -0.90 -10.33
C ALA A 127 -17.50 -0.48 -9.56
N GLY A 128 -17.40 0.56 -8.72
CA GLY A 128 -18.53 1.09 -7.94
C GLY A 128 -18.96 0.20 -6.78
N GLY A 129 -19.89 0.72 -5.96
CA GLY A 129 -20.47 -0.01 -4.83
C GLY A 129 -19.55 -0.14 -3.60
N LEU A 130 -18.50 0.67 -3.52
CA LEU A 130 -17.53 0.72 -2.41
C LEU A 130 -17.50 2.14 -1.83
N ASP A 131 -17.20 2.23 -0.54
CA ASP A 131 -17.07 3.52 0.14
C ASP A 131 -15.74 4.22 -0.21
N ASP A 132 -15.73 5.54 -0.04
CA ASP A 132 -14.54 6.34 -0.29
C ASP A 132 -13.55 6.21 0.88
N ILE A 133 -12.31 5.85 0.56
CA ILE A 133 -11.23 5.72 1.54
C ILE A 133 -10.96 7.03 2.31
N ASN A 134 -11.37 8.19 1.77
CA ASN A 134 -11.20 9.50 2.40
C ASN A 134 -11.69 9.57 3.86
N GLU A 135 -12.69 8.76 4.23
CA GLU A 135 -13.22 8.68 5.60
C GLU A 135 -12.21 8.15 6.63
N ILE A 136 -11.30 7.27 6.19
CA ILE A 136 -10.28 6.65 7.04
C ILE A 136 -8.86 6.96 6.59
N TRP A 137 -8.67 7.83 5.59
CA TRP A 137 -7.34 8.19 5.08
C TRP A 137 -6.66 9.19 6.02
N ALA A 138 -5.62 8.73 6.71
CA ALA A 138 -4.84 9.54 7.63
C ALA A 138 -4.07 10.66 6.92
N SER A 139 -3.81 11.73 7.66
CA SER A 139 -2.84 12.74 7.26
C SER A 139 -1.43 12.28 7.61
N SER A 140 -0.46 12.63 6.77
CA SER A 140 0.95 12.48 7.07
C SER A 140 1.43 13.54 8.06
N GLY A 141 2.66 13.38 8.55
CA GLY A 141 3.32 14.40 9.38
C GLY A 141 3.50 15.77 8.72
N SER A 142 3.34 15.86 7.39
CA SER A 142 3.38 17.12 6.63
C SER A 142 2.02 17.79 6.42
N GLY A 143 0.93 17.20 6.94
CA GLY A 143 -0.44 17.69 6.74
C GLY A 143 -1.06 17.33 5.39
N LEU A 144 -0.32 16.64 4.51
CA LEU A 144 -0.87 16.02 3.31
C LEU A 144 -1.53 14.68 3.66
N LYS A 145 -2.18 14.03 2.69
CA LYS A 145 -2.64 12.66 2.88
C LYS A 145 -1.46 11.68 2.84
N ALA A 146 -1.48 10.70 3.74
CA ALA A 146 -0.44 9.67 3.83
C ALA A 146 -0.33 8.87 2.53
N ASN A 147 0.85 8.37 2.21
CA ASN A 147 1.05 7.67 0.94
C ASN A 147 0.34 6.30 0.91
N LEU A 148 -0.66 6.12 0.03
CA LEU A 148 -1.34 4.83 -0.18
C LEU A 148 -0.59 3.86 -1.09
N GLY A 149 0.45 4.31 -1.81
CA GLY A 149 1.18 3.48 -2.77
C GLY A 149 1.68 2.14 -2.18
N PRO A 150 2.33 2.12 -1.01
CA PRO A 150 2.78 0.89 -0.37
C PRO A 150 1.65 -0.11 -0.06
N VAL A 151 0.51 0.34 0.49
CA VAL A 151 -0.64 -0.55 0.79
C VAL A 151 -1.34 -1.02 -0.48
N ILE A 152 -1.45 -0.18 -1.52
CA ILE A 152 -1.97 -0.57 -2.83
C ILE A 152 -1.08 -1.66 -3.45
N ASN A 153 0.23 -1.48 -3.42
CA ASN A 153 1.19 -2.46 -3.95
C ASN A 153 1.15 -3.78 -3.18
N ALA A 154 0.97 -3.74 -1.86
CA ALA A 154 0.77 -4.96 -1.07
C ALA A 154 -0.52 -5.69 -1.48
N GLY A 155 -1.62 -4.95 -1.68
CA GLY A 155 -2.88 -5.54 -2.15
C GLY A 155 -2.79 -6.11 -3.57
N LEU A 156 -2.03 -5.49 -4.47
CA LEU A 156 -1.80 -6.00 -5.82
C LEU A 156 -1.06 -7.35 -5.85
N LYS A 157 -0.27 -7.68 -4.82
CA LYS A 157 0.40 -8.98 -4.69
C LYS A 157 -0.53 -10.11 -4.26
N LEU A 158 -1.78 -9.79 -3.90
CA LEU A 158 -2.83 -10.76 -3.61
C LEU A 158 -3.62 -11.15 -4.86
N CYS A 159 -3.37 -10.46 -5.97
CA CYS A 159 -3.64 -10.96 -7.30
C CYS A 159 -2.47 -11.88 -7.71
#